data_AF-A0A9N9H9Z4-F1
#
_entry.id   AF-A0A9N9H9Z4-F1
#
_cell.length_a   1.000
_cell.length_b   1.000
_cell.length_c   1.000
_cell.angle_alpha   90.00
_cell.angle_beta   90.00
_cell.angle_gamma   90.00
#
_symmetry.space_group_name_H-M   'P 1'
#
loop_
_entity.id
_entity.type
_entity.pdbx_description
1 polymer ?
#
loop_
_entity_poly.entity_id
_entity_poly.type
_entity_poly.pdbx_seq_one_letter_code
_entity_poly.pdbx_strand_id
1 'polypeptide(L)'
;MGTSEDTVYYSLYFPFSSSIQSLDQTSFLQEKSALILSELHQFLNGYIWHKDKFHLRIVQNESDSSFSFLYGKTRFGDCIDDEWFIVFLLKHISMKFQDVVVSVSDNDGEFLLIEAAMQLPSWLNPSNSENRVFIYQDQLHIIPLPKTPTEIANIPTGKLSVDKAIQLVRNDAVDTKADNKVQQTVFSKTLE
;
A
#
# COMPACT_ATOMS: atom_id res chain seq x y z
N MET A 1 30.47 -2.76 7.02
CA MET A 1 29.37 -2.70 6.04
C MET A 1 28.09 -2.79 6.84
N GLY A 2 27.35 -1.69 6.97
CA GLY A 2 26.12 -1.69 7.76
C GLY A 2 25.09 -2.55 7.03
N THR A 3 24.65 -3.64 7.65
CA THR A 3 23.45 -4.36 7.22
C THR A 3 22.31 -3.35 7.21
N SER A 4 21.64 -3.19 6.07
CA SER A 4 20.36 -2.48 6.04
C SER A 4 19.46 -3.17 7.06
N GLU A 5 18.91 -2.42 8.03
CA GLU A 5 17.97 -2.99 9.00
C GLU A 5 16.65 -3.32 8.29
N ASP A 6 16.08 -4.48 8.57
CA ASP A 6 14.81 -4.94 7.97
C ASP A 6 13.67 -3.99 8.36
N THR A 7 13.06 -3.42 7.34
CA THR A 7 12.17 -2.27 7.42
C THR A 7 11.00 -2.46 6.46
N VAL A 8 9.79 -2.34 7.00
CA VAL A 8 8.58 -2.20 6.18
C VAL A 8 8.30 -0.72 5.92
N TYR A 9 7.99 -0.39 4.67
CA TYR A 9 7.63 0.92 4.19
C TYR A 9 6.18 0.90 3.74
N TYR A 10 5.41 1.94 4.06
CA TYR A 10 4.01 2.01 3.69
C TYR A 10 3.59 3.43 3.33
N SER A 11 2.72 3.53 2.32
CA SER A 11 2.17 4.79 1.84
C SER A 11 0.66 4.70 1.70
N LEU A 12 -0.04 5.74 2.13
CA LEU A 12 -1.49 5.86 2.08
C LEU A 12 -1.83 7.06 1.19
N TYR A 13 -2.49 6.75 0.08
CA TYR A 13 -2.85 7.71 -0.95
C TYR A 13 -4.34 8.01 -0.85
N PHE A 14 -4.67 9.28 -0.59
CA PHE A 14 -6.04 9.79 -0.60
C PHE A 14 -6.36 10.50 -1.92
N PRO A 15 -7.63 10.61 -2.31
CA PRO A 15 -8.00 11.39 -3.49
C PRO A 15 -7.95 12.88 -3.17
N PHE A 16 -7.28 13.65 -4.02
CA PHE A 16 -7.39 15.10 -4.04
C PHE A 16 -8.17 15.52 -5.27
N SER A 17 -9.03 16.53 -5.15
CA SER A 17 -9.46 17.25 -6.35
C SER A 17 -8.22 17.96 -6.93
N SER A 18 -8.06 17.89 -8.25
CA SER A 18 -6.98 18.52 -9.02
C SER A 18 -6.96 20.06 -8.89
N SER A 19 -7.95 20.64 -8.22
CA SER A 19 -8.08 22.08 -7.94
C SER A 19 -7.62 22.50 -6.53
N ILE A 20 -7.16 21.58 -5.67
CA ILE A 20 -6.84 21.86 -4.26
C ILE A 20 -5.41 22.40 -4.13
N GLN A 21 -5.24 23.49 -3.37
CA GLN A 21 -3.91 24.07 -3.07
C GLN A 21 -3.12 23.16 -2.11
N SER A 22 -1.79 23.21 -2.15
CA SER A 22 -0.92 22.36 -1.31
C SER A 22 -1.13 22.51 0.21
N LEU A 23 -1.51 23.71 0.67
CA LEU A 23 -1.85 23.97 2.08
C LEU A 23 -3.11 23.23 2.53
N ASP A 24 -4.11 23.17 1.66
CA ASP A 24 -5.36 22.46 1.90
C ASP A 24 -5.13 20.94 1.90
N GLN A 25 -4.25 20.44 1.02
CA GLN A 25 -3.84 19.02 1.04
C GLN A 25 -3.16 18.63 2.35
N THR A 26 -2.24 19.47 2.84
CA THR A 26 -1.53 19.19 4.10
C THR A 26 -2.50 19.12 5.28
N SER A 27 -3.41 20.08 5.39
CA SER A 27 -4.41 20.11 6.46
C SER A 27 -5.34 18.90 6.40
N PHE A 28 -5.78 18.53 5.19
CA PHE A 28 -6.59 17.32 4.97
C PHE A 28 -5.85 16.04 5.39
N LEU A 29 -4.59 15.89 5.00
CA LEU A 29 -3.79 14.73 5.39
C LEU A 29 -3.49 14.68 6.89
N GLN A 30 -3.32 15.84 7.54
CA GLN A 30 -3.18 15.92 9.00
C GLN A 30 -4.44 15.42 9.70
N GLU A 31 -5.63 15.85 9.24
CA GLU A 31 -6.91 15.38 9.75
C GLU A 31 -7.05 13.85 9.56
N LYS A 32 -6.80 13.35 8.35
CA LYS A 32 -6.85 11.91 8.07
C LYS A 32 -5.88 11.11 8.94
N SER A 33 -4.65 11.60 9.12
CA SER A 33 -3.65 10.98 9.99
C SER A 33 -4.14 10.89 11.44
N ALA A 34 -4.73 11.98 11.97
CA ALA A 34 -5.28 11.99 13.33
C ALA A 34 -6.45 11.00 13.49
N LEU A 35 -7.35 10.93 12.51
CA LEU A 35 -8.46 9.97 12.51
C LEU A 35 -7.96 8.53 12.44
N ILE A 36 -6.98 8.24 11.58
CA ILE A 36 -6.34 6.92 11.49
C ILE A 36 -5.72 6.52 12.83
N LEU A 37 -4.90 7.38 13.42
CA LEU A 37 -4.23 7.06 14.69
C LEU A 37 -5.23 6.88 15.83
N SER A 38 -6.33 7.64 15.83
CA SER A 38 -7.42 7.45 16.79
C SER A 38 -8.12 6.10 16.60
N GLU A 39 -8.42 5.71 15.37
CA GLU A 39 -9.06 4.41 15.05
C GLU A 39 -8.16 3.23 15.44
N LEU A 40 -6.86 3.36 15.17
CA LEU A 40 -5.87 2.32 15.47
C LEU A 40 -5.47 2.25 16.95
N HIS A 41 -5.85 3.21 17.77
CA HIS A 41 -5.45 3.27 19.18
C HIS A 41 -5.75 1.96 19.93
N GLN A 42 -6.88 1.32 19.63
CA GLN A 42 -7.29 0.05 20.25
C GLN A 42 -6.33 -1.12 19.96
N PHE A 43 -5.64 -1.10 18.81
CA PHE A 43 -4.67 -2.13 18.43
C PHE A 43 -3.26 -1.76 18.87
N LEU A 44 -2.92 -0.47 18.81
CA LEU A 44 -1.58 0.04 19.15
C LEU A 44 -1.34 0.08 20.67
N ASN A 45 -2.39 0.25 21.47
CA ASN A 45 -2.27 0.33 22.91
C ASN A 45 -1.89 -1.03 23.51
N GLY A 46 -0.74 -1.10 24.17
CA GLY A 46 -0.22 -2.32 24.79
C GLY A 46 0.57 -3.24 23.86
N TYR A 47 0.61 -2.97 22.55
CA TYR A 47 1.49 -3.71 21.63
C TYR A 47 2.97 -3.39 21.91
N ILE A 48 3.79 -4.43 22.02
CA ILE A 48 5.22 -4.33 22.34
C ILE A 48 6.02 -4.44 21.03
N TRP A 49 6.42 -3.28 20.50
CA TRP A 49 7.23 -3.18 19.29
C TRP A 49 8.68 -3.59 19.54
N HIS A 50 9.31 -4.23 18.55
CA HIS A 50 10.70 -4.62 18.62
C HIS A 50 11.66 -3.44 18.46
N LYS A 51 11.49 -2.60 17.42
CA LYS A 51 12.30 -1.38 17.22
C LYS A 51 11.43 -0.12 17.14
N ASP A 52 10.78 0.09 16.01
CA ASP A 52 10.01 1.31 15.74
C ASP A 52 8.52 1.01 15.85
N LYS A 53 7.74 1.99 16.31
CA LYS A 53 6.28 1.88 16.32
C LYS A 53 5.70 2.28 14.97
N PHE A 54 4.46 1.86 14.70
CA PHE A 54 3.67 2.44 13.61
C PHE A 54 3.61 3.97 13.73
N HIS A 55 3.88 4.67 12.64
CA HIS A 55 3.80 6.13 12.58
C HIS A 55 3.43 6.60 11.18
N LEU A 56 2.83 7.79 11.09
CA LEU A 56 2.50 8.43 9.81
C LEU A 56 3.07 9.85 9.77
N ARG A 57 3.66 10.19 8.63
CA ARG A 57 4.12 11.55 8.31
C ARG A 57 3.65 11.93 6.91
N ILE A 58 3.52 13.22 6.65
CA ILE A 58 3.19 13.71 5.31
C ILE A 58 4.47 13.79 4.48
N VAL A 59 4.41 13.29 3.26
CA VAL A 59 5.49 13.32 2.28
C VAL A 59 4.95 13.85 0.96
N GLN A 60 5.75 14.63 0.25
CA GLN A 60 5.47 15.08 -1.12
C GLN A 60 6.12 14.12 -2.10
N ASN A 61 5.42 13.78 -3.18
CA ASN A 61 5.98 12.99 -4.26
C ASN A 61 7.09 13.79 -4.97
N GLU A 62 8.28 13.19 -5.09
CA GLU A 62 9.44 13.84 -5.71
C GLU A 62 9.23 14.11 -7.21
N SER A 63 8.46 13.25 -7.87
CA SER A 63 8.14 13.39 -9.30
C SER A 63 6.98 14.35 -9.55
N ASP A 64 6.11 14.56 -8.56
CA ASP A 64 4.98 15.47 -8.64
C ASP A 64 4.71 16.15 -7.28
N SER A 65 5.27 17.35 -7.12
CA SER A 65 5.09 18.17 -5.91
C SER A 65 3.63 18.56 -5.62
N SER A 66 2.71 18.38 -6.56
CA SER A 66 1.27 18.59 -6.36
C SER A 66 0.58 17.40 -5.67
N PHE A 67 1.30 16.30 -5.47
CA PHE A 67 0.79 15.08 -4.86
C PHE A 67 1.46 14.79 -3.52
N SER A 68 0.73 15.01 -2.42
CA SER A 68 1.17 14.66 -1.07
C SER A 68 0.47 13.40 -0.56
N PHE A 69 1.13 12.60 0.27
CA PHE A 69 0.55 11.38 0.82
C PHE A 69 1.02 11.13 2.26
N LEU A 70 0.36 10.23 2.98
CA LEU A 70 0.86 9.77 4.27
C LEU A 70 1.82 8.62 4.06
N TYR A 71 2.93 8.64 4.77
CA TYR A 71 3.98 7.64 4.68
C TYR A 71 4.43 7.24 6.08
N GLY A 72 4.77 5.97 6.25
CA GLY A 72 5.48 5.50 7.42
C GLY A 72 6.52 4.46 7.06
N LYS A 73 7.38 4.19 8.02
CA LYS A 73 8.33 3.10 7.97
C LYS A 73 8.50 2.51 9.35
N THR A 74 8.65 1.21 9.43
CA THR A 74 8.80 0.52 10.71
C THR A 74 9.93 -0.48 10.56
N ARG A 75 11.02 -0.25 11.31
CA ARG A 75 12.06 -1.25 11.45
C ARG A 75 11.53 -2.37 12.31
N PHE A 76 11.49 -3.59 11.78
CA PHE A 76 11.05 -4.77 12.50
C PHE A 76 12.22 -5.66 12.91
N GLY A 77 13.38 -5.53 12.25
CA GLY A 77 14.56 -6.37 12.52
C GLY A 77 14.20 -7.85 12.35
N ASP A 78 14.40 -8.66 13.38
CA ASP A 78 14.07 -10.09 13.32
C ASP A 78 12.59 -10.39 13.69
N CYS A 79 11.80 -9.37 14.05
CA CYS A 79 10.42 -9.53 14.51
C CYS A 79 9.43 -9.51 13.33
N ILE A 80 9.27 -10.66 12.66
CA ILE A 80 8.31 -10.82 11.55
C ILE A 80 6.87 -10.48 12.00
N ASP A 81 6.54 -10.66 13.29
CA ASP A 81 5.23 -10.28 13.83
C ASP A 81 4.96 -8.77 13.71
N ASP A 82 5.98 -7.91 13.89
CA ASP A 82 5.83 -6.45 13.70
C ASP A 82 5.52 -6.12 12.24
N GLU A 83 6.13 -6.83 11.28
CA GLU A 83 5.86 -6.66 9.85
C GLU A 83 4.40 -7.00 9.51
N TRP A 84 3.93 -8.16 9.95
CA TRP A 84 2.55 -8.59 9.69
C TRP A 84 1.52 -7.78 10.47
N PHE A 85 1.87 -7.30 11.65
CA PHE A 85 1.03 -6.37 12.38
C PHE A 85 0.85 -5.06 11.63
N ILE A 86 1.89 -4.54 10.97
CA ILE A 86 1.76 -3.39 10.07
C ILE A 86 0.79 -3.70 8.92
N VAL A 87 0.90 -4.87 8.27
CA VAL A 87 -0.04 -5.27 7.20
C VAL A 87 -1.48 -5.33 7.70
N PHE A 88 -1.71 -5.88 8.90
CA PHE A 88 -3.02 -5.90 9.55
C PHE A 88 -3.58 -4.48 9.75
N LEU A 89 -2.78 -3.56 10.30
CA LEU A 89 -3.19 -2.17 10.53
C LEU A 89 -3.55 -1.48 9.21
N LEU A 90 -2.74 -1.66 8.17
CA LEU A 90 -2.95 -1.08 6.85
C LEU A 90 -4.20 -1.62 6.16
N LYS A 91 -4.47 -2.93 6.29
CA LYS A 91 -5.71 -3.55 5.83
C LYS A 91 -6.92 -2.95 6.56
N HIS A 92 -6.88 -2.87 7.89
CA HIS A 92 -7.93 -2.23 8.69
C HIS A 92 -8.17 -0.78 8.30
N ILE A 93 -7.11 0.00 8.05
CA ILE A 93 -7.21 1.37 7.53
C ILE A 93 -7.98 1.38 6.20
N SER A 94 -7.61 0.52 5.25
CA SER A 94 -8.27 0.47 3.93
C SER A 94 -9.75 0.08 4.00
N MET A 95 -10.12 -0.72 5.00
CA MET A 95 -11.51 -1.10 5.27
C MET A 95 -12.32 0.08 5.82
N LYS A 96 -11.74 0.86 6.74
CA LYS A 96 -12.41 1.99 7.40
C LYS A 96 -12.46 3.25 6.53
N PHE A 97 -11.40 3.50 5.76
CA PHE A 97 -11.24 4.66 4.89
C PHE A 97 -11.26 4.18 3.43
N GLN A 98 -12.45 3.90 2.88
CA GLN A 98 -12.60 3.24 1.57
C GLN A 98 -12.05 4.03 0.36
N ASP A 99 -11.65 5.28 0.56
CA ASP A 99 -11.01 6.15 -0.43
C ASP A 99 -9.47 6.01 -0.46
N VAL A 100 -8.87 5.37 0.56
CA VAL A 100 -7.42 5.24 0.68
C VAL A 100 -6.89 4.04 -0.10
N VAL A 101 -5.95 4.29 -1.01
CA VAL A 101 -5.14 3.25 -1.65
C VAL A 101 -3.85 3.12 -0.86
N VAL A 102 -3.46 1.91 -0.51
CA VAL A 102 -2.29 1.66 0.33
C VAL A 102 -1.26 0.84 -0.43
N SER A 103 0.01 1.26 -0.40
CA SER A 103 1.15 0.42 -0.79
C SER A 103 1.95 0.03 0.44
N VAL A 104 2.53 -1.16 0.42
CA VAL A 104 3.39 -1.67 1.48
C VAL A 104 4.47 -2.56 0.87
N SER A 105 5.72 -2.34 1.25
CA SER A 105 6.88 -3.05 0.73
C SER A 105 7.96 -3.15 1.81
N ASP A 106 8.87 -4.10 1.71
CA ASP A 106 10.05 -4.20 2.57
C ASP A 106 11.32 -3.76 1.80
N ASN A 107 12.50 -4.15 2.30
CA ASN A 107 13.77 -3.87 1.63
C ASN A 107 13.97 -4.67 0.33
N ASP A 108 13.26 -5.78 0.15
CA ASP A 108 13.34 -6.68 -1.01
C ASP A 108 12.20 -6.42 -2.03
N GLY A 109 11.18 -5.64 -1.65
CA GLY A 109 10.12 -5.16 -2.52
C GLY A 109 8.73 -5.62 -2.08
N GLU A 110 8.00 -6.25 -2.99
CA GLU A 110 6.59 -6.64 -2.79
C GLU A 110 6.46 -7.96 -2.03
N PHE A 111 6.78 -7.95 -0.72
CA PHE A 111 6.81 -9.16 0.11
C PHE A 111 5.45 -9.86 0.25
N LEU A 112 4.33 -9.13 0.16
CA LEU A 112 2.98 -9.72 0.20
C LEU A 112 2.79 -10.82 -0.86
N LEU A 113 3.47 -10.69 -2.01
CA LEU A 113 3.37 -11.65 -3.11
C LEU A 113 4.04 -12.99 -2.79
N ILE A 114 4.98 -13.03 -1.84
CA ILE A 114 5.74 -14.24 -1.49
C ILE A 114 4.78 -15.31 -0.93
N GLU A 115 3.85 -14.91 -0.06
CA GLU A 115 2.89 -15.82 0.56
C GLU A 115 2.01 -16.52 -0.49
N ALA A 116 1.59 -15.77 -1.52
CA ALA A 116 0.72 -16.26 -2.56
C ALA A 116 1.45 -16.72 -3.83
N ALA A 117 2.77 -16.93 -3.79
CA ALA A 117 3.61 -17.17 -4.97
C ALA A 117 3.10 -18.29 -5.89
N MET A 118 2.48 -19.34 -5.33
CA MET A 118 1.92 -20.47 -6.09
C MET A 118 0.57 -20.17 -6.75
N GLN A 119 -0.10 -19.09 -6.34
CA GLN A 119 -1.40 -18.66 -6.84
C GLN A 119 -1.31 -17.37 -7.68
N LEU A 120 -0.13 -16.73 -7.75
CA LEU A 120 0.05 -15.53 -8.56
C LEU A 120 -0.10 -15.83 -10.06
N PRO A 121 -0.54 -14.83 -10.84
CA PRO A 121 -0.48 -14.91 -12.29
C PRO A 121 0.96 -15.14 -12.79
N SER A 122 1.15 -16.03 -13.76
CA SER A 122 2.48 -16.41 -14.27
C SER A 122 3.29 -15.26 -14.91
N TRP A 123 2.64 -14.13 -15.20
CA TRP A 123 3.29 -12.94 -15.74
C TRP A 123 3.92 -12.07 -14.65
N LEU A 124 3.44 -12.17 -13.41
CA LEU A 124 3.88 -11.32 -12.29
C LEU A 124 5.14 -11.89 -11.68
N ASN A 125 6.16 -11.04 -11.52
CA ASN A 125 7.43 -11.41 -10.92
C ASN A 125 8.10 -10.18 -10.27
N PRO A 126 9.14 -10.35 -9.45
CA PRO A 126 9.77 -9.24 -8.73
C PRO A 126 10.28 -8.11 -9.62
N SER A 127 10.61 -8.39 -10.90
CA SER A 127 11.13 -7.36 -11.81
C SER A 127 10.05 -6.46 -12.41
N ASN A 128 8.76 -6.81 -12.26
CA ASN A 128 7.64 -6.07 -12.84
C ASN A 128 6.50 -5.75 -11.87
N SER A 129 6.64 -6.10 -10.58
CA SER A 129 5.63 -5.88 -9.55
C SER A 129 5.58 -4.46 -8.98
N GLU A 130 6.63 -3.66 -9.22
CA GLU A 130 6.73 -2.26 -8.77
C GLU A 130 5.48 -1.46 -9.17
N ASN A 131 4.86 -0.79 -8.20
CA ASN A 131 3.63 0.00 -8.35
C ASN A 131 2.46 -0.79 -8.94
N ARG A 132 2.37 -2.11 -8.72
CA ARG A 132 1.22 -2.92 -9.16
C ARG A 132 0.44 -3.55 -8.02
N VAL A 133 0.98 -3.61 -6.82
CA VAL A 133 0.36 -4.27 -5.67
C VAL A 133 -0.12 -3.21 -4.68
N PHE A 134 -1.40 -3.25 -4.35
CA PHE A 134 -2.00 -2.30 -3.42
C PHE A 134 -3.00 -2.99 -2.51
N ILE A 135 -3.23 -2.43 -1.32
CA ILE A 135 -4.38 -2.74 -0.49
C ILE A 135 -5.41 -1.62 -0.69
N TYR A 136 -6.62 -1.98 -1.07
CA TYR A 136 -7.72 -1.05 -1.30
C TYR A 136 -9.03 -1.71 -0.86
N GLN A 137 -9.83 -1.00 -0.07
CA GLN A 137 -11.15 -1.48 0.40
C GLN A 137 -11.13 -2.90 1.01
N ASP A 138 -10.19 -3.14 1.95
CA ASP A 138 -9.99 -4.43 2.63
C ASP A 138 -9.50 -5.58 1.72
N GLN A 139 -9.10 -5.28 0.48
CA GLN A 139 -8.73 -6.26 -0.53
C GLN A 139 -7.35 -5.97 -1.12
N LEU A 140 -6.68 -7.03 -1.58
CA LEU A 140 -5.46 -6.93 -2.37
C LEU A 140 -5.80 -6.65 -3.83
N HIS A 141 -5.15 -5.67 -4.41
CA HIS A 141 -5.27 -5.31 -5.81
C HIS A 141 -3.92 -5.52 -6.51
N ILE A 142 -3.94 -6.19 -7.66
CA ILE A 142 -2.81 -6.44 -8.54
C ILE A 142 -3.17 -5.89 -9.92
N ILE A 143 -2.52 -4.79 -10.34
CA ILE A 143 -2.79 -4.16 -11.64
C ILE A 143 -2.28 -5.07 -12.77
N PRO A 144 -3.17 -5.58 -13.65
CA PRO A 144 -2.78 -6.54 -14.68
C PRO A 144 -1.89 -5.90 -15.75
N LEU A 145 -1.20 -6.75 -16.54
CA LEU A 145 -0.65 -6.31 -17.82
C LEU A 145 -1.79 -6.20 -18.85
N PRO A 146 -1.78 -5.18 -19.71
CA PRO A 146 -2.80 -5.05 -20.75
C PRO A 146 -2.71 -6.21 -21.74
N LYS A 147 -3.84 -6.81 -22.08
CA LYS A 147 -3.96 -7.92 -23.05
C LYS A 147 -4.62 -7.47 -24.35
N THR A 148 -5.48 -6.46 -24.29
CA THR A 148 -6.22 -5.94 -25.45
C THR A 148 -5.71 -4.58 -25.91
N PRO A 149 -5.88 -4.19 -27.19
CA PRO A 149 -5.49 -2.85 -27.66
C PRO A 149 -6.15 -1.71 -26.86
N THR A 150 -7.39 -1.92 -26.41
CA THR A 150 -8.11 -0.97 -25.55
C THR A 150 -7.49 -0.86 -24.15
N GLU A 151 -7.02 -1.97 -23.58
CA GLU A 151 -6.29 -1.95 -22.30
C GLU A 151 -4.91 -1.32 -22.44
N ILE A 152 -4.19 -1.54 -23.55
CA ILE A 152 -2.87 -0.93 -23.79
C ILE A 152 -2.94 0.59 -23.77
N ALA A 153 -4.06 1.17 -24.22
CA ALA A 153 -4.28 2.62 -24.17
C ALA A 153 -4.42 3.16 -22.73
N ASN A 154 -4.83 2.31 -21.77
CA ASN A 154 -5.16 2.72 -20.41
C ASN A 154 -4.16 2.25 -19.35
N ILE A 155 -3.56 1.07 -19.55
CA ILE A 155 -2.62 0.41 -18.66
C ILE A 155 -1.26 0.33 -19.36
N PRO A 156 -0.21 0.97 -18.82
CA PRO A 156 1.13 0.86 -19.34
C PRO A 156 1.64 -0.58 -19.40
N THR A 157 2.23 -0.96 -20.53
CA THR A 157 2.94 -2.24 -20.73
C THR A 157 4.28 -2.31 -20.00
N GLY A 158 4.87 -1.16 -19.67
CA GLY A 158 6.18 -1.03 -19.01
C GLY A 158 6.09 -0.58 -17.55
N LYS A 159 7.08 0.22 -17.14
CA LYS A 159 7.10 0.85 -15.80
C LYS A 159 5.83 1.66 -15.58
N LEU A 160 5.20 1.42 -14.44
CA LEU A 160 3.98 2.08 -14.03
C LEU A 160 4.32 3.13 -12.98
N SER A 161 3.94 4.39 -13.21
CA SER A 161 4.07 5.42 -12.19
C SER A 161 3.03 5.21 -11.09
N VAL A 162 3.38 5.56 -9.86
CA VAL A 162 2.50 5.44 -8.70
C VAL A 162 1.18 6.20 -8.91
N ASP A 163 1.22 7.40 -9.48
CA ASP A 163 0.03 8.23 -9.71
C ASP A 163 -0.96 7.55 -10.68
N LYS A 164 -0.43 6.93 -11.75
CA LYS A 164 -1.25 6.18 -12.69
C LYS A 164 -1.77 4.88 -12.08
N ALA A 165 -0.95 4.21 -11.26
CA ALA A 165 -1.34 3.00 -10.55
C ALA A 165 -2.55 3.25 -9.63
N ILE A 166 -2.48 4.30 -8.81
CA ILE A 166 -3.56 4.70 -7.90
C ILE A 166 -4.84 5.01 -8.68
N GLN A 167 -4.74 5.69 -9.82
CA GLN A 167 -5.89 5.94 -10.69
C GLN A 167 -6.52 4.65 -11.23
N LEU A 168 -5.70 3.66 -11.60
CA LEU A 168 -6.18 2.36 -12.08
C LEU A 168 -6.87 1.56 -10.97
N VAL A 169 -6.31 1.55 -9.76
CA VAL A 169 -6.90 0.85 -8.60
C VAL A 169 -8.27 1.44 -8.23
N ARG A 170 -8.43 2.76 -8.32
CA ARG A 170 -9.70 3.45 -8.05
C ARG A 170 -10.70 3.39 -9.20
N ASN A 171 -10.30 2.90 -10.38
CA ASN A 171 -11.15 2.89 -11.56
C ASN A 171 -11.89 1.55 -11.64
N ASP A 172 -13.18 1.55 -11.33
CA ASP A 172 -14.05 0.36 -11.38
C ASP A 172 -14.12 -0.31 -12.76
N ALA A 173 -13.72 0.39 -13.83
CA ALA A 173 -13.63 -0.21 -15.17
C ALA A 173 -12.40 -1.11 -15.37
N VAL A 174 -11.43 -1.09 -14.44
CA VAL A 174 -10.22 -1.90 -14.48
C VAL A 174 -10.28 -2.94 -13.38
N ASP A 175 -10.39 -4.21 -13.77
CA ASP A 175 -10.36 -5.31 -12.81
C ASP A 175 -8.93 -5.49 -12.27
N THR A 176 -8.70 -4.86 -11.12
CA THR A 176 -7.43 -4.93 -10.39
C THR A 176 -7.52 -5.85 -9.18
N LYS A 177 -8.70 -6.34 -8.82
CA LYS A 177 -8.86 -7.16 -7.60
C LYS A 177 -8.17 -8.50 -7.79
N ALA A 178 -7.30 -8.88 -6.85
CA ALA A 178 -6.66 -10.18 -6.88
C ALA A 178 -7.67 -11.32 -6.63
N ASP A 179 -7.42 -12.48 -7.24
CA ASP A 179 -8.26 -13.67 -7.09
C ASP A 179 -8.44 -14.07 -5.61
N ASN A 180 -9.61 -14.62 -5.27
CA ASN A 180 -9.95 -15.00 -3.89
C ASN A 180 -8.90 -15.91 -3.22
N LYS A 181 -8.23 -16.79 -3.97
CA LYS A 181 -7.15 -17.62 -3.43
C LYS A 181 -5.95 -16.78 -3.01
N VAL A 182 -5.56 -15.80 -3.83
CA VAL A 182 -4.47 -14.86 -3.51
C VAL A 182 -4.86 -14.03 -2.28
N GLN A 183 -6.08 -13.50 -2.23
CA GLN A 183 -6.59 -12.74 -1.07
C GLN A 183 -6.45 -13.53 0.24
N GLN A 184 -6.94 -14.78 0.23
CA GLN A 184 -6.93 -15.64 1.41
C GLN A 184 -5.50 -15.98 1.85
N THR A 185 -4.63 -16.32 0.90
CA THR A 185 -3.25 -16.68 1.23
C THR A 185 -2.49 -15.48 1.81
N VAL A 186 -2.53 -14.32 1.16
CA VAL A 186 -1.81 -13.11 1.62
C VAL A 186 -2.28 -12.66 3.00
N PHE A 187 -3.60 -12.62 3.25
CA PHE A 187 -4.12 -12.10 4.52
C PHE A 187 -4.29 -13.16 5.61
N SER A 188 -3.96 -14.43 5.36
CA SER A 188 -4.01 -15.48 6.38
C SER A 188 -3.18 -15.15 7.62
N LYS A 189 -1.99 -14.56 7.42
CA LYS A 189 -1.07 -14.13 8.49
C LYS A 189 -1.53 -12.89 9.27
N THR A 190 -2.54 -12.17 8.78
CA THR A 190 -3.11 -11.02 9.51
C THR A 190 -4.19 -11.41 10.52
N LEU A 191 -4.56 -12.70 10.56
CA LEU A 191 -5.65 -13.24 11.37
C LEU A 191 -5.18 -14.21 12.47
N GLU A 192 -3.87 -14.48 12.54
CA GLU A 192 -3.23 -15.30 13.58
C GLU A 192 -2.81 -14.46 14.78
#